data_AF-A0A177AXN9-F1
#
_entry.id   AF-A0A177AXN9-F1
#
_cell.length_a   1.000
_cell.length_b   1.000
_cell.length_c   1.000
_cell.angle_alpha   90.00
_cell.angle_beta   90.00
_cell.angle_gamma   90.00
#
_symmetry.space_group_name_H-M   'P 1'
#
loop_
_entity.id
_entity.type
_entity.pdbx_description
1 polymer ?
#
loop_
_entity_poly.entity_id
_entity_poly.type
_entity_poly.pdbx_seq_one_letter_code
_entity_poly.pdbx_strand_id
1 'polypeptide(L)' 'MKPSQISLQYGASRGTIYYIKKNQVKLNDFLKYSYSRTKTCKNLKSCSFPKMEEALFYWFIERRCRFLSTNDLIITEKAK' A
#
# COMPACT_ATOMS: atom_id res chain seq x y z
N MET A 1 15.51 -20.39 -4.17
CA MET A 1 16.22 -20.57 -2.88
C MET A 1 15.39 -21.41 -1.92
N LYS A 2 16.06 -22.30 -1.16
CA LYS A 2 15.43 -23.05 -0.07
C LYS A 2 15.02 -22.10 1.06
N PRO A 3 13.90 -22.34 1.77
CA PRO A 3 13.46 -21.46 2.88
C PRO A 3 14.53 -21.25 3.97
N SER A 4 15.40 -22.24 4.19
CA SER A 4 16.52 -22.14 5.12
C SER A 4 17.56 -21.09 4.71
N GLN A 5 17.87 -20.99 3.42
CA GLN A 5 18.81 -19.99 2.90
C GLN A 5 18.25 -18.58 3.01
N ILE A 6 16.95 -18.41 2.72
CA ILE A 6 16.25 -17.12 2.83
C ILE A 6 16.15 -16.70 4.30
N SER A 7 15.82 -17.65 5.18
CA SER A 7 15.76 -17.42 6.63
C SER A 7 17.08 -16.88 7.18
N LEU A 8 18.21 -17.48 6.78
CA LEU A 8 19.55 -17.03 7.14
C LEU A 8 19.87 -15.63 6.57
N GLN A 9 19.61 -15.42 5.28
CA GLN A 9 19.93 -14.17 4.58
C GLN A 9 19.20 -12.95 5.16
N TYR A 10 17.94 -13.12 5.53
CA TYR A 10 17.09 -12.01 5.95
C TYR A 10 16.82 -11.97 7.47
N GLY A 11 17.46 -12.85 8.25
CA GLY A 11 17.28 -12.91 9.71
C GLY A 11 15.83 -13.20 10.15
N ALA A 12 15.06 -13.89 9.32
CA ALA A 12 13.64 -14.17 9.56
C ALA A 12 13.42 -15.65 9.87
N SER A 13 12.44 -15.96 10.73
CA SER A 13 12.12 -17.37 11.04
C SER A 13 11.64 -18.12 9.79
N ARG A 14 11.87 -19.43 9.74
CA ARG A 14 11.35 -20.27 8.64
C ARG A 14 9.82 -20.15 8.52
N GLY A 15 9.12 -20.07 9.65
CA GLY A 15 7.67 -19.88 9.69
C GLY A 15 7.23 -18.57 9.01
N THR A 16 7.96 -17.49 9.25
CA THR A 16 7.76 -16.20 8.57
C THR A 16 7.97 -16.32 7.06
N ILE A 17 9.02 -17.01 6.62
CA ILE A 17 9.27 -17.25 5.19
C ILE A 17 8.12 -18.04 4.56
N TYR A 18 7.64 -19.10 5.23
CA TYR A 18 6.50 -19.88 4.76
C TYR A 18 5.22 -19.05 4.68
N TYR A 19 4.94 -18.23 5.70
CA TYR A 19 3.79 -17.35 5.71
C TYR A 19 3.82 -16.35 4.55
N ILE A 20 4.96 -15.71 4.30
CA ILE A 20 5.15 -14.78 3.17
C ILE A 20 4.91 -15.49 1.85
N LYS A 21 5.51 -16.67 1.64
CA LYS A 21 5.31 -17.46 0.42
C LYS A 21 3.85 -17.87 0.22
N LYS A 22 3.17 -18.31 1.28
CA LYS A 22 1.75 -18.69 1.23
C LYS A 22 0.84 -17.51 0.85
N ASN A 23 1.19 -16.31 1.28
CA ASN A 23 0.40 -15.09 1.03
C ASN A 23 0.97 -14.24 -0.11
N GLN A 24 1.86 -14.78 -0.94
CA GLN A 24 2.59 -14.01 -1.97
C GLN A 24 1.65 -13.25 -2.92
N VAL A 25 0.53 -13.85 -3.31
CA VAL A 25 -0.43 -13.24 -4.24
C VAL A 25 -1.05 -12.00 -3.61
N LYS A 26 -1.57 -12.12 -2.38
CA LYS A 26 -2.16 -11.00 -1.63
C LYS A 26 -1.16 -9.87 -1.40
N LEU A 27 0.09 -10.21 -1.06
CA LEU A 27 1.16 -9.23 -0.87
C LEU A 27 1.49 -8.50 -2.18
N ASN A 28 1.61 -9.23 -3.29
CA ASN A 28 1.90 -8.64 -4.60
C ASN A 28 0.76 -7.76 -5.10
N ASP A 29 -0.49 -8.19 -4.94
CA ASP A 29 -1.65 -7.39 -5.35
C ASP A 29 -1.71 -6.10 -4.55
N PHE A 30 -1.48 -6.15 -3.22
CA PHE A 30 -1.41 -4.94 -2.41
C PHE A 30 -0.30 -3.96 -2.85
N LEU A 31 0.86 -4.49 -3.26
CA LEU A 31 1.96 -3.67 -3.76
C LEU A 31 1.61 -2.95 -5.07
N LYS A 32 0.81 -3.55 -5.95
CA LYS A 32 0.38 -2.94 -7.22
C LYS A 32 -0.53 -1.72 -7.01
N TYR A 33 -1.40 -1.75 -6.01
CA TYR A 33 -2.35 -0.66 -5.73
C TYR A 33 -1.78 0.49 -4.90
N SER A 34 -0.62 0.29 -4.27
CA SER A 34 0.00 1.29 -3.41
C SER A 34 0.97 2.17 -4.22
N TYR A 35 0.44 3.18 -4.92
CA TYR A 35 1.19 4.08 -5.83
C TYR A 35 2.44 4.76 -5.22
N SER A 36 2.58 4.82 -3.89
CA SER A 36 3.80 5.32 -3.22
C SER A 36 4.06 4.81 -1.79
N ARG A 37 3.10 4.10 -1.17
CA ARG A 37 3.15 3.70 0.26
C ARG A 37 3.97 2.42 0.54
N THR A 38 4.51 1.77 -0.49
CA THR A 38 5.08 0.42 -0.37
C THR A 38 6.39 0.34 0.40
N LYS A 39 7.15 1.44 0.50
CA LYS A 39 8.46 1.42 1.18
C LYS A 39 8.36 1.28 2.71
N THR A 40 7.24 1.68 3.32
CA THR A 40 7.09 1.70 4.79
C THR A 40 5.87 0.94 5.32
N CYS A 41 4.92 0.55 4.45
CA CYS A 41 3.72 -0.14 4.89
C CYS A 41 4.01 -1.59 5.34
N LYS A 42 3.83 -1.87 6.63
CA LYS A 42 3.99 -3.21 7.22
C LYS A 42 2.66 -3.97 7.37
N ASN A 43 1.52 -3.26 7.29
CA ASN A 43 0.21 -3.78 7.60
C ASN A 43 -0.76 -3.64 6.42
N LEU A 44 -1.41 -4.74 6.08
CA LEU A 44 -2.55 -4.78 5.17
C LEU A 44 -3.82 -4.30 5.90
N LYS A 45 -3.86 -3.03 6.35
CA LYS A 45 -5.09 -2.48 6.94
C LYS A 45 -6.12 -2.25 5.84
N SER A 46 -7.32 -2.76 6.03
CA SER A 46 -8.47 -2.41 5.20
C SER A 46 -8.87 -0.97 5.51
N CYS A 47 -8.91 -0.13 4.48
CA CYS A 47 -9.62 1.15 4.55
C CYS A 47 -11.14 0.88 4.61
N SER A 48 -11.90 1.69 5.35
CA SER A 48 -13.37 1.61 5.39
C SER A 48 -14.02 1.99 4.05
N PHE A 49 -13.36 2.82 3.24
CA PHE A 49 -13.86 3.33 1.96
C PHE A 49 -12.78 3.30 0.86
N PRO A 50 -12.28 2.12 0.46
CA PRO A 50 -11.11 2.00 -0.39
C PRO A 50 -11.29 2.64 -1.77
N LYS A 51 -12.47 2.50 -2.38
CA LYS A 51 -12.78 3.10 -3.69
C LYS A 51 -12.82 4.64 -3.63
N MET A 52 -13.32 5.19 -2.54
CA MET A 52 -13.40 6.64 -2.35
C MET A 52 -12.00 7.22 -2.10
N GLU A 53 -11.18 6.57 -1.26
CA GLU A 53 -9.78 6.99 -1.06
C GLU A 53 -8.97 6.94 -2.36
N GLU A 54 -9.17 5.90 -3.18
CA GLU A 54 -8.49 5.78 -4.48
C GLU A 54 -8.91 6.91 -5.45
N ALA A 55 -10.21 7.15 -5.60
CA ALA A 55 -10.71 8.23 -6.46
C ALA A 55 -10.24 9.61 -5.98
N LEU A 56 -10.26 9.84 -4.67
CA LEU A 56 -9.81 11.07 -4.04
C LEU A 56 -8.30 11.29 -4.22
N PHE A 57 -7.51 10.21 -4.15
CA PHE A 57 -6.08 10.25 -4.43
C PHE A 57 -5.79 10.68 -5.87
N TYR A 58 -6.42 10.05 -6.87
CA TYR A 58 -6.19 10.43 -8.26
C TYR A 58 -6.64 11.86 -8.55
N TRP A 59 -7.77 12.28 -8.00
CA TRP A 59 -8.24 13.66 -8.10
C TRP A 59 -7.24 14.66 -7.47
N PHE A 60 -6.67 14.32 -6.32
CA PHE A 60 -5.63 15.15 -5.68
C PHE A 60 -4.39 15.27 -6.56
N ILE A 61 -3.93 14.17 -7.18
CA ILE A 61 -2.78 14.18 -8.10
C ILE A 61 -3.09 15.07 -9.32
N GLU A 62 -4.27 14.95 -9.91
CA GLU A 62 -4.69 15.79 -11.05
C GLU A 62 -4.69 17.29 -10.68
N ARG A 63 -5.22 17.66 -9.51
CA ARG A 63 -5.18 19.04 -9.01
C ARG A 63 -3.76 19.54 -8.82
N ARG A 64 -2.88 18.70 -8.26
CA ARG A 64 -1.47 19.04 -8.05
C ARG A 64 -0.74 19.27 -9.38
N CYS A 65 -1.02 18.46 -10.40
CA CYS A 65 -0.50 18.66 -11.76
C CYS A 65 -0.94 20.00 -12.38
N ARG A 66 -2.07 20.56 -11.93
CA ARG A 66 -2.58 21.87 -12.32
C ARG A 66 -2.12 23.01 -11.41
N PHE A 67 -1.17 22.76 -10.51
CA PHE A 67 -0.66 23.72 -9.52
C PHE A 67 -1.75 24.33 -8.62
N LEU A 68 -2.88 23.63 -8.44
CA LEU A 68 -3.94 24.05 -7.55
C LEU A 68 -3.58 23.68 -6.11
N SER A 69 -3.60 24.67 -5.21
CA SER A 69 -3.46 24.41 -3.79
C SER A 69 -4.61 23.52 -3.30
N THR A 70 -4.27 22.58 -2.43
CA THR A 70 -5.23 21.63 -1.87
C THR A 70 -4.94 21.50 -0.38
N ASN A 71 -5.90 21.91 0.43
CA ASN A 71 -5.85 21.81 1.89
C ASN A 71 -6.87 20.77 2.38
N ASP A 72 -6.86 20.49 3.68
CA ASP A 72 -7.69 19.44 4.27
C ASP A 72 -9.20 19.70 4.11
N LEU A 73 -9.62 20.97 4.09
CA LEU A 73 -11.02 21.33 3.87
C LEU A 73 -11.49 20.93 2.47
N ILE A 74 -10.69 21.25 1.44
CA ILE A 74 -10.99 20.92 0.04
C ILE A 74 -11.03 19.39 -0.16
N ILE A 75 -10.15 18.64 0.51
CA ILE A 75 -10.13 17.18 0.47
C ILE A 75 -11.37 16.61 1.15
N THR A 76 -11.72 17.13 2.33
CA THR A 76 -12.88 16.68 3.11
C THR A 76 -14.19 16.96 2.38
N GLU A 77 -14.32 18.12 1.75
CA GLU A 77 -15.49 18.47 0.95
C GLU A 77 -15.65 17.54 -0.25
N LYS A 78 -14.54 17.21 -0.93
CA LYS A 78 -14.56 16.29 -2.07
C LYS A 78 -14.88 14.83 -1.68
N ALA A 79 -14.61 14.46 -0.43
CA ALA A 79 -14.84 13.12 0.11
C ALA A 79 -16.28 12.88 0.60
N LYS A 80 -17.11 13.93 0.69
CA LYS A 80 -18.56 13.83 0.97
C LYS A 80 -19.32 13.33 -0.25
#